data_AF-A0A7T0WD43-F1
#
_entry.id   AF-A0A7T0WD43-F1
#
_cell.length_a   1.000
_cell.length_b   1.000
_cell.length_c   1.000
_cell.angle_alpha   90.00
_cell.angle_beta   90.00
_cell.angle_gamma   90.00
#
_symmetry.space_group_name_H-M   'P 1'
#
loop_
_entity.id
_entity.type
_entity.pdbx_description
1 polymer ?
#
loop_
_entity_poly.entity_id
_entity_poly.type
_entity_poly.pdbx_seq_one_letter_code
_entity_poly.pdbx_strand_id
1 'polypeptide(L)'
;MSLEQLDRWWSSLQAGWPFSLRLRPWPVALSLLFLACLATAFCVVVTTHATRGQYAQLQQLEQERNQLNTEWGQLLLEEGAWSTPARIEQIATQRLGMRIPDVDDVEVIRP
;
A
#
# COMPACT_ATOMS: atom_id res chain seq x y z
N MET A 1 23.62 43.34 -54.87
CA MET A 1 23.79 41.89 -55.07
C MET A 1 23.32 41.04 -53.87
N SER A 2 22.35 41.50 -53.05
CA SER A 2 21.96 40.76 -51.83
C SER A 2 20.53 40.95 -51.31
N LEU A 3 19.69 41.81 -51.90
CA LEU A 3 18.31 42.04 -51.40
C LEU A 3 17.28 41.10 -52.03
N GLU A 4 17.44 40.76 -53.31
CA GLU A 4 16.62 39.76 -54.04
C GLU A 4 16.78 38.31 -53.52
N GLN A 5 17.84 38.03 -52.77
CA GLN A 5 18.09 36.70 -52.21
C GLN A 5 17.31 36.47 -50.91
N LEU A 6 17.06 37.53 -50.13
CA LEU A 6 16.30 37.46 -48.88
C LEU A 6 14.81 37.19 -49.15
N ASP A 7 14.25 37.81 -50.19
CA ASP A 7 12.84 37.62 -50.56
C ASP A 7 12.56 36.20 -51.11
N ARG A 8 13.56 35.63 -51.80
CA ARG A 8 13.53 34.23 -52.26
C ARG A 8 13.69 33.21 -51.13
N TRP A 9 14.34 33.58 -50.02
CA TRP A 9 14.47 32.72 -48.83
C TRP A 9 13.25 32.83 -47.90
N TRP A 10 12.53 33.95 -47.94
CA TRP A 10 11.31 34.15 -47.17
C TRP A 10 10.12 33.38 -47.76
N SER A 11 10.04 33.33 -49.08
CA SER A 11 9.01 32.58 -49.80
C SER A 11 9.13 31.06 -49.64
N SER A 12 10.34 30.51 -49.49
CA SER A 12 10.52 29.07 -49.20
C SER A 12 10.13 28.69 -47.78
N LEU A 13 10.21 29.62 -46.82
CA LEU A 13 9.68 29.46 -45.46
C LEU A 13 8.15 29.56 -45.40
N GLN A 14 7.51 30.28 -46.33
CA GLN A 14 6.05 30.37 -46.43
C GLN A 14 5.40 29.23 -47.25
N ALA A 15 6.14 28.54 -48.11
CA ALA A 15 5.59 27.58 -49.08
C ALA A 15 5.48 26.12 -48.60
N GLY A 16 5.45 25.86 -47.28
CA GLY A 16 5.40 24.47 -46.82
C GLY A 16 5.14 24.23 -45.33
N TRP A 17 4.50 25.16 -44.61
CA TRP A 17 3.84 24.73 -43.39
C TRP A 17 2.60 23.91 -43.81
N PRO A 18 2.43 22.65 -43.36
CA PRO A 18 1.26 21.83 -43.71
C PRO A 18 0.02 22.30 -42.92
N PHE A 19 -0.10 23.61 -42.70
CA PHE A 19 -1.32 24.28 -42.27
C PHE A 19 -2.15 24.64 -43.50
N SER A 20 -2.17 23.73 -44.47
CA SER A 20 -3.15 23.67 -45.55
C SER A 20 -4.54 23.67 -44.89
N LEU A 21 -5.05 24.89 -44.70
CA LEU A 21 -6.40 25.28 -44.32
C LEU A 21 -7.39 24.82 -45.40
N ARG A 22 -7.45 23.51 -45.59
CA ARG A 22 -8.36 22.84 -46.50
C ARG A 22 -8.80 21.54 -45.86
N LEU A 23 -9.43 21.66 -44.69
CA LEU A 23 -10.61 20.91 -44.24
C LEU A 23 -11.11 21.55 -42.92
N ARG A 24 -12.44 21.69 -42.85
CA ARG A 24 -13.24 22.57 -41.98
C ARG A 24 -13.14 22.40 -40.44
N PRO A 25 -12.52 21.36 -39.81
CA PRO A 25 -12.48 21.22 -38.34
C PRO A 25 -11.10 21.09 -37.64
N TRP A 26 -9.96 21.13 -38.33
CA TRP A 26 -8.66 20.83 -37.70
C TRP A 26 -8.25 21.72 -36.50
N PRO A 27 -8.44 23.06 -36.51
CA PRO A 27 -8.16 23.86 -35.32
C PRO A 27 -9.08 23.53 -34.14
N VAL A 28 -10.34 23.15 -34.41
CA VAL A 28 -11.29 22.72 -33.37
C VAL A 28 -10.82 21.43 -32.71
N ALA A 29 -10.32 20.47 -33.50
CA ALA A 29 -9.74 19.23 -32.97
C ALA A 29 -8.52 19.50 -32.08
N LEU A 30 -7.66 20.44 -32.47
CA LEU A 30 -6.48 20.82 -31.69
C LEU A 30 -6.87 21.49 -30.36
N SER A 31 -7.83 22.41 -30.39
CA SER A 31 -8.36 23.04 -29.18
C SER A 31 -9.04 22.04 -28.25
N LEU A 32 -9.78 21.08 -28.80
CA LEU A 32 -10.41 20.01 -28.03
C LEU A 32 -9.37 19.11 -27.37
N LEU A 33 -8.31 18.73 -28.10
CA LEU A 33 -7.22 17.93 -27.56
C LEU A 33 -6.48 18.67 -26.43
N PHE A 34 -6.24 19.97 -26.60
CA PHE A 34 -5.63 20.81 -25.56
C PHE A 34 -6.50 20.84 -24.29
N LEU A 35 -7.82 21.06 -24.45
CA LEU A 35 -8.76 21.05 -23.33
C LEU A 35 -8.83 19.67 -22.65
N ALA A 36 -8.84 18.59 -23.44
CA ALA A 36 -8.81 17.22 -22.90
C ALA A 36 -7.52 16.94 -22.11
N CYS A 37 -6.38 17.44 -22.57
CA CYS A 37 -5.11 17.33 -21.87
C CYS A 37 -5.13 18.09 -20.54
N LEU A 38 -5.64 19.34 -20.53
CA LEU A 38 -5.84 20.11 -19.30
C LEU A 38 -6.78 19.37 -18.32
N ALA A 39 -7.93 18.91 -18.81
CA ALA A 39 -8.89 18.19 -17.98
C ALA A 39 -8.27 16.92 -17.37
N THR A 40 -7.47 16.19 -18.15
CA THR A 40 -6.73 15.03 -17.66
C THR A 40 -5.73 15.41 -16.58
N ALA A 41 -4.96 16.48 -16.78
CA ALA A 41 -4.01 16.97 -15.79
C ALA A 41 -4.71 17.32 -14.46
N PHE A 42 -5.82 18.05 -14.50
CA PHE A 42 -6.62 18.35 -13.30
C PHE A 42 -7.19 17.09 -12.66
N CYS A 43 -7.73 16.16 -13.45
CA CYS A 43 -8.27 14.90 -12.96
C CYS A 43 -7.21 14.08 -12.21
N VAL A 44 -6.00 13.98 -12.76
CA VAL A 44 -4.87 13.29 -12.12
C VAL A 44 -4.49 13.95 -10.80
N VAL A 45 -4.44 15.29 -10.74
CA VAL A 45 -4.13 16.03 -9.50
C VAL A 45 -5.18 15.77 -8.42
N VAL A 46 -6.47 15.88 -8.77
CA VAL A 46 -7.57 15.63 -7.83
C VAL A 46 -7.57 14.18 -7.34
N THR A 47 -7.39 13.23 -8.26
CA THR A 47 -7.32 11.80 -7.92
C THR A 47 -6.16 11.53 -6.97
N THR A 48 -4.97 12.07 -7.27
CA THR A 48 -3.78 11.91 -6.41
C THR A 48 -4.02 12.48 -5.02
N HIS A 49 -4.65 13.66 -4.92
CA HIS A 49 -4.97 14.26 -3.63
C HIS A 49 -5.96 13.40 -2.83
N ALA A 50 -7.03 12.91 -3.48
CA ALA A 50 -8.01 12.03 -2.85
C ALA A 50 -7.36 10.71 -2.39
N THR A 51 -6.51 10.10 -3.23
CA THR A 51 -5.76 8.89 -2.89
C THR A 51 -4.89 9.11 -1.66
N ARG A 52 -4.18 10.25 -1.56
CA ARG A 52 -3.35 10.55 -0.37
C ARG A 52 -4.19 10.59 0.91
N GLY A 53 -5.37 11.21 0.87
CA GLY A 53 -6.27 11.25 2.02
C GLY A 53 -6.78 9.87 2.45
N GLN A 54 -7.27 9.08 1.48
CA GLN A 54 -7.76 7.73 1.74
C GLN A 54 -6.65 6.81 2.24
N TYR A 55 -5.43 6.94 1.67
CA TYR A 55 -4.28 6.15 2.09
C TYR A 55 -3.83 6.50 3.51
N ALA A 56 -3.86 7.78 3.89
CA ALA A 56 -3.56 8.20 5.26
C ALA A 56 -4.55 7.58 6.26
N GLN A 57 -5.84 7.56 5.93
CA GLN A 57 -6.85 6.91 6.77
C GLN A 57 -6.60 5.39 6.87
N LEU A 58 -6.31 4.73 5.76
CA LEU A 58 -5.97 3.31 5.76
C LEU A 58 -4.76 3.03 6.66
N GLN A 59 -3.70 3.81 6.55
CA GLN A 59 -2.51 3.65 7.39
C GLN A 59 -2.80 3.82 8.89
N GLN A 60 -3.69 4.74 9.26
CA GLN A 60 -4.11 4.91 10.65
C GLN A 60 -4.81 3.66 11.19
N LEU A 61 -5.77 3.11 10.43
CA LEU A 61 -6.47 1.89 10.84
C LEU A 61 -5.52 0.67 10.89
N GLU A 62 -4.59 0.56 9.95
CA GLU A 62 -3.58 -0.51 9.99
C GLU A 62 -2.67 -0.39 11.21
N GLN A 63 -2.28 0.83 11.57
CA GLN A 63 -1.47 1.08 12.76
C GLN A 63 -2.21 0.68 14.03
N GLU A 64 -3.49 1.06 14.17
CA GLU A 64 -4.33 0.68 15.29
C GLU A 64 -4.48 -0.85 15.38
N ARG A 65 -4.77 -1.52 14.26
CA ARG A 65 -4.84 -2.98 14.20
C ARG A 65 -3.52 -3.63 14.64
N ASN A 66 -2.38 -3.10 14.18
CA ASN A 66 -1.07 -3.66 14.54
C ASN A 66 -0.77 -3.46 16.04
N GLN A 67 -1.17 -2.32 16.62
CA GLN A 67 -1.07 -2.10 18.05
C GLN A 67 -1.91 -3.12 18.83
N LEU A 68 -3.18 -3.28 18.49
CA LEU A 68 -4.07 -4.25 19.13
C LEU A 68 -3.55 -5.68 19.01
N ASN A 69 -2.98 -6.05 17.85
CA ASN A 69 -2.39 -7.38 17.68
C ASN A 69 -1.14 -7.60 18.53
N THR A 70 -0.37 -6.53 18.77
CA THR A 70 0.79 -6.57 19.66
C THR A 70 0.34 -6.76 21.11
N GLU A 71 -0.65 -5.99 21.55
CA GLU A 71 -1.24 -6.12 22.89
C GLU A 71 -1.85 -7.51 23.08
N TRP A 72 -2.59 -8.02 22.09
CA TRP A 72 -3.10 -9.38 22.11
C TRP A 72 -2.00 -10.43 22.24
N GLY A 73 -0.89 -10.27 21.49
CA GLY A 73 0.26 -11.15 21.61
C GLY A 73 0.90 -11.12 23.00
N GLN A 74 0.99 -9.94 23.62
CA GLN A 74 1.47 -9.79 24.99
C GLN A 74 0.54 -10.50 25.98
N LEU A 75 -0.78 -10.29 25.87
CA LEU A 75 -1.78 -10.97 26.72
C LEU A 75 -1.72 -12.49 26.56
N LEU A 76 -1.50 -13.00 25.35
CA LEU A 76 -1.38 -14.44 25.12
C LEU A 76 -0.12 -15.02 25.78
N LEU A 77 0.99 -14.28 25.77
CA LEU A 77 2.21 -14.65 26.48
C LEU A 77 2.02 -14.60 28.00
N GLU A 78 1.29 -13.60 28.51
CA GLU A 78 0.88 -13.54 29.90
C GLU A 78 0.02 -14.74 30.26
N GLU A 79 -1.01 -15.07 29.49
CA GLU A 79 -1.87 -16.23 29.75
C GLU A 79 -1.10 -17.57 29.66
N GLY A 80 -0.21 -17.72 28.68
CA GLY A 80 0.66 -18.88 28.53
C GLY A 80 1.62 -19.06 29.71
N ALA A 81 2.15 -17.96 30.26
CA ALA A 81 2.97 -18.00 31.47
C ALA A 81 2.17 -18.51 32.70
N TRP A 82 0.86 -18.24 32.76
CA TRP A 82 -0.02 -18.71 33.83
C TRP A 82 -0.56 -20.14 33.60
N SER A 83 -0.52 -20.62 32.34
CA SER A 83 -0.86 -21.97 31.93
C SER A 83 0.35 -22.92 31.84
N THR A 84 1.55 -22.47 32.24
CA THR A 84 2.75 -23.30 32.22
C THR A 84 2.56 -24.50 33.19
N PRO A 85 2.90 -25.74 32.81
CA PRO A 85 2.73 -26.96 33.62
C PRO A 85 3.24 -26.85 35.06
N ALA A 86 4.19 -25.94 35.31
CA ALA A 86 4.71 -25.59 36.63
C ALA A 86 3.62 -25.21 37.65
N ARG A 87 2.54 -24.54 37.25
CA ARG A 87 1.43 -24.23 38.18
C ARG A 87 0.60 -25.47 38.51
N ILE A 88 0.38 -26.34 37.54
CA ILE A 88 -0.32 -27.62 37.74
C ILE A 88 0.53 -28.52 38.63
N GLU A 89 1.84 -28.59 38.39
CA GLU A 89 2.80 -29.33 39.19
C GLU A 89 2.88 -28.80 40.62
N GLN A 90 2.97 -27.48 40.83
CA GLN A 90 2.91 -26.88 42.17
C GLN A 90 1.61 -27.19 42.90
N ILE A 91 0.45 -27.11 42.22
CA ILE A 91 -0.84 -27.44 42.84
C ILE A 91 -0.91 -28.95 43.16
N ALA A 92 -0.43 -29.82 42.27
CA ALA A 92 -0.39 -31.26 42.49
C ALA A 92 0.52 -31.64 43.67
N THR A 93 1.69 -31.03 43.79
CA THR A 93 2.59 -31.27 44.93
C THR A 93 2.07 -30.65 46.21
N GLN A 94 1.57 -29.41 46.21
CA GLN A 94 1.15 -28.73 47.43
C GLN A 94 -0.24 -29.13 47.94
N ARG A 95 -1.22 -29.34 47.06
CA ARG A 95 -2.60 -29.67 47.47
C ARG A 95 -2.92 -31.14 47.44
N LEU A 96 -2.31 -31.90 46.52
CA LEU A 96 -2.56 -33.33 46.37
C LEU A 96 -1.42 -34.20 46.93
N GLY A 97 -0.34 -33.57 47.41
CA GLY A 97 0.81 -34.29 47.97
C GLY A 97 1.54 -35.17 46.95
N MET A 98 1.33 -34.94 45.65
CA MET A 98 1.94 -35.76 44.61
C MET A 98 3.45 -35.54 44.57
N ARG A 99 4.20 -36.64 44.69
CA ARG A 99 5.64 -36.73 44.47
C ARG A 99 5.90 -37.59 43.24
N ILE A 100 7.02 -37.36 42.56
CA ILE A 100 7.49 -38.28 41.52
C ILE A 100 7.86 -39.61 42.23
N PRO A 101 7.26 -40.75 41.84
CA PRO A 101 7.56 -42.04 42.45
C PRO A 101 9.00 -42.45 42.14
N ASP A 102 9.67 -43.03 43.14
CA ASP A 102 11.03 -43.57 42.97
C ASP A 102 10.97 -44.91 42.21
N VAL A 103 12.10 -45.41 41.69
CA VAL A 103 12.16 -46.65 40.89
C VAL A 103 11.57 -47.85 41.66
N ASP A 104 11.64 -47.83 42.98
CA ASP A 104 11.11 -48.88 43.87
C ASP A 104 9.57 -48.83 44.05
N ASP A 105 8.90 -47.73 43.67
CA ASP A 105 7.44 -47.55 43.78
C ASP A 105 6.68 -47.96 42.49
N VAL A 106 7.39 -48.47 41.46
CA VAL A 106 6.80 -48.78 40.14
C VAL A 106 6.57 -50.30 39.99
N GLU A 107 5.32 -50.74 40.13
CA GLU A 107 4.93 -52.12 39.87
C GLU A 107 4.34 -52.29 38.45
N VAL A 108 5.02 -53.08 37.61
CA VAL A 108 4.58 -53.37 36.23
C VAL A 108 3.64 -54.56 36.24
N ILE A 109 2.35 -54.29 36.10
CA ILE A 109 1.33 -55.33 35.94
C ILE A 109 1.42 -55.87 34.50
N ARG A 110 1.78 -57.15 34.36
CA ARG A 110 1.73 -57.85 33.06
C ARG A 110 0.29 -58.32 32.78
N PRO A 111 -0.19 -58.21 31.53
CA PRO A 111 -1.54 -58.63 31.15
C PRO A 111 -1.77 -60.13 31.30
#